data_AF-A0A7S3H1T4-F1
#
_entry.id   AF-A0A7S3H1T4-F1
#
_cell.length_a   1.000
_cell.length_b   1.000
_cell.length_c   1.000
_cell.angle_alpha   90.00
_cell.angle_beta   90.00
_cell.angle_gamma   90.00
#
_symmetry.space_group_name_H-M   'P 1'
#
loop_
_entity.id
_entity.type
_entity.pdbx_description
1 polymer ?
#
loop_
_entity_poly.entity_id
_entity_poly.type
_entity_poly.pdbx_seq_one_letter_code
_entity_poly.pdbx_strand_id
1 'polypeptide(L)'
;MKFLTVIAALFVGLAAGASSNAKCAKDITAASVDIGQATIAIVDAVTDCAPGFTSACNNDINKALAELTDATAQITAAVYECGGNTTPACADDLNGILAALTSTVANIDTAVIDCSAGNKDACQNDINAATKSVALIGVDIAKAVADC
;
A
#
# COMPACT_ATOMS: atom_id res chain seq x y z
N MET A 1 -15.34 -11.75 -5.44
CA MET A 1 -15.27 -12.60 -4.22
C MET A 1 -13.85 -13.12 -3.88
N LYS A 2 -12.83 -13.03 -4.75
CA LYS A 2 -11.44 -13.40 -4.42
C LYS A 2 -10.62 -12.31 -3.69
N PHE A 3 -11.13 -11.08 -3.59
CA PHE A 3 -10.46 -9.97 -2.92
C PHE A 3 -10.49 -10.04 -1.39
N LEU A 4 -11.49 -10.73 -0.82
CA LEU A 4 -11.66 -10.87 0.63
C LEU A 4 -10.52 -11.66 1.30
N THR A 5 -9.79 -12.47 0.54
CA THR A 5 -8.70 -13.32 1.06
C THR A 5 -7.39 -12.56 1.26
N VAL A 6 -7.20 -11.41 0.59
CA VAL A 6 -6.00 -10.56 0.76
C VAL A 6 -6.08 -9.76 2.05
N ILE A 7 -7.29 -9.28 2.42
CA ILE A 7 -7.54 -8.51 3.65
C ILE A 7 -7.22 -9.34 4.91
N ALA A 8 -7.47 -10.64 4.88
CA ALA A 8 -7.23 -11.52 6.03
C ALA A 8 -5.75 -11.80 6.32
N ALA A 9 -4.86 -11.61 5.34
CA ALA A 9 -3.42 -11.82 5.53
C ALA A 9 -2.72 -10.62 6.20
N LEU A 10 -3.26 -9.41 6.07
CA LEU A 10 -2.72 -8.20 6.73
C LEU A 10 -2.93 -8.19 8.25
N PHE A 11 -3.85 -9.00 8.77
CA PHE A 11 -4.20 -9.03 10.21
C PHE A 11 -3.66 -10.27 10.95
N VAL A 12 -2.78 -11.07 10.33
CA VAL A 12 -2.18 -12.22 11.02
C VAL A 12 -1.09 -11.71 11.96
N GLY A 13 -1.48 -11.61 13.23
CA GLY A 13 -0.68 -11.44 14.44
C GLY A 13 0.84 -11.30 14.26
N LEU A 14 1.33 -10.11 14.62
CA LEU A 14 2.71 -9.83 14.98
C LEU A 14 3.22 -10.85 16.01
N ALA A 15 3.78 -11.96 15.55
CA ALA A 15 4.71 -12.75 16.33
C ALA A 15 6.11 -12.28 15.95
N ALA A 16 6.56 -11.28 16.70
CA ALA A 16 7.83 -10.56 16.62
C ALA A 16 9.04 -11.39 16.15
N GLY A 17 9.51 -11.12 14.93
CA GLY A 17 10.93 -10.83 14.73
C GLY A 17 11.14 -9.40 15.20
N ALA A 18 11.44 -9.23 16.49
CA ALA A 18 11.56 -7.88 17.04
C ALA A 18 12.81 -7.23 16.47
N SER A 19 12.60 -6.25 15.59
CA SER A 19 13.65 -5.28 15.33
C SER A 19 14.14 -4.74 16.65
N SER A 20 15.45 -4.83 16.88
CA SER A 20 16.06 -4.22 18.07
C SER A 20 15.82 -2.71 18.10
N ASN A 21 15.39 -2.12 16.97
CA ASN A 21 14.94 -0.75 16.89
C ASN A 21 13.40 -0.64 16.96
N ALA A 22 12.91 -0.22 18.13
CA ALA A 22 11.49 0.00 18.38
C ALA A 22 10.84 1.04 17.44
N LYS A 23 11.61 1.99 16.90
CA LYS A 23 11.11 2.98 15.95
C LYS A 23 10.92 2.39 14.54
N CYS A 24 11.90 1.61 14.06
CA CYS A 24 11.81 0.81 12.82
C CYS A 24 10.55 -0.08 12.84
N ALA A 25 10.34 -0.87 13.90
CA ALA A 25 9.15 -1.72 14.04
C ALA A 25 7.82 -0.92 14.09
N LYS A 26 7.82 0.23 14.76
CA LYS A 26 6.65 1.11 14.84
C LYS A 26 6.26 1.64 13.47
N ASP A 27 7.23 2.09 12.69
CA ASP A 27 6.97 2.69 11.38
C ASP A 27 6.50 1.62 10.36
N ILE A 28 7.06 0.40 10.40
CA ILE A 28 6.55 -0.74 9.60
C ILE A 28 5.10 -1.07 9.97
N THR A 29 4.79 -1.08 11.27
CA THR A 29 3.43 -1.36 11.75
C THR A 29 2.45 -0.26 11.31
N ALA A 30 2.84 1.01 11.41
CA ALA A 30 2.03 2.12 10.91
C ALA A 30 1.79 1.98 9.40
N ALA A 31 2.84 1.66 8.63
CA ALA A 31 2.72 1.52 7.18
C ALA A 31 1.76 0.39 6.81
N SER A 32 1.79 -0.69 7.58
CA SER A 32 0.87 -1.82 7.42
C SER A 32 -0.58 -1.40 7.58
N VAL A 33 -0.88 -0.52 8.55
CA VAL A 33 -2.23 -0.01 8.79
C VAL A 33 -2.69 0.85 7.61
N ASP A 34 -1.86 1.79 7.16
CA ASP A 34 -2.20 2.71 6.08
C ASP A 34 -2.33 1.98 4.74
N ILE A 35 -1.48 0.98 4.46
CA ILE A 35 -1.65 0.09 3.30
C ILE A 35 -2.94 -0.71 3.38
N GLY A 36 -3.35 -1.14 4.58
CA GLY A 36 -4.65 -1.79 4.79
C GLY A 36 -5.81 -0.85 4.45
N GLN A 37 -5.74 0.41 4.90
CA GLN A 37 -6.74 1.43 4.59
C GLN A 37 -6.76 1.79 3.11
N ALA A 38 -5.60 1.95 2.48
CA ALA A 38 -5.45 2.14 1.05
C ALA A 38 -6.07 0.99 0.27
N THR A 39 -5.83 -0.25 0.68
CA THR A 39 -6.39 -1.45 0.03
C THR A 39 -7.92 -1.41 0.04
N ILE A 40 -8.53 -1.04 1.17
CA ILE A 40 -9.98 -0.90 1.27
C ILE A 40 -10.47 0.18 0.31
N ALA A 41 -9.84 1.36 0.32
CA ALA A 41 -10.21 2.47 -0.56
C ALA A 41 -10.05 2.10 -2.05
N ILE A 42 -9.02 1.36 -2.43
CA ILE A 42 -8.84 0.88 -3.81
C ILE A 42 -9.97 -0.09 -4.20
N VAL A 43 -10.36 -1.00 -3.30
CA VAL A 43 -11.45 -1.95 -3.56
C VAL A 43 -12.80 -1.24 -3.69
N ASP A 44 -13.04 -0.22 -2.86
CA ASP A 44 -14.23 0.62 -2.94
C ASP A 44 -14.21 1.41 -4.27
N ALA A 45 -13.07 2.00 -4.64
CA ALA A 45 -12.89 2.68 -5.94
C ALA A 45 -13.17 1.76 -7.14
N VAL A 46 -12.73 0.49 -7.12
CA VAL A 46 -13.07 -0.47 -8.19
C VAL A 46 -14.59 -0.58 -8.40
N THR A 47 -15.35 -0.52 -7.31
CA THR A 47 -16.82 -0.63 -7.34
C THR A 47 -17.45 0.68 -7.75
N ASP A 48 -17.03 1.79 -7.16
CA ASP A 48 -17.68 3.08 -7.29
C ASP A 48 -17.30 3.83 -8.58
N CYS A 49 -16.17 3.46 -9.21
CA CYS A 49 -15.75 3.95 -10.51
C CYS A 49 -16.34 3.15 -11.68
N ALA A 50 -16.86 1.94 -11.45
CA ALA A 50 -17.45 1.10 -12.51
C ALA A 50 -18.59 1.78 -13.31
N PRO A 51 -19.55 2.51 -12.70
CA PRO A 51 -20.55 3.26 -13.48
C PRO A 51 -19.98 4.51 -14.18
N GLY A 52 -18.79 4.96 -13.78
CA GLY A 52 -18.10 6.15 -14.25
C GLY A 52 -17.52 6.99 -13.10
N PHE A 53 -16.94 8.14 -13.43
CA PHE A 53 -16.34 9.04 -12.44
C PHE A 53 -17.42 9.74 -11.60
N THR A 54 -17.77 9.13 -10.49
CA THR A 54 -18.68 9.67 -9.48
C THR A 54 -17.92 10.40 -8.37
N SER A 55 -18.63 11.14 -7.53
CA SER A 55 -18.03 11.70 -6.30
C SER A 55 -17.47 10.60 -5.39
N ALA A 56 -18.10 9.43 -5.33
CA ALA A 56 -17.66 8.34 -4.47
C ALA A 56 -16.35 7.74 -5.01
N CYS A 57 -16.32 7.42 -6.31
CA CYS A 57 -15.11 7.03 -7.04
C CYS A 57 -13.93 7.99 -6.78
N ASN A 58 -14.17 9.30 -6.95
CA ASN A 58 -13.13 10.30 -6.71
C ASN A 58 -12.64 10.30 -5.25
N ASN A 59 -13.55 10.20 -4.28
CA ASN A 59 -13.20 10.19 -2.86
C ASN A 59 -12.35 8.96 -2.52
N ASP A 60 -12.70 7.79 -3.06
CA ASP A 60 -11.99 6.54 -2.78
C ASP A 60 -10.59 6.52 -3.39
N ILE A 61 -10.43 6.99 -4.63
CA ILE A 61 -9.10 7.11 -5.27
C ILE A 61 -8.22 8.09 -4.49
N ASN A 62 -8.74 9.26 -4.11
CA ASN A 62 -7.97 10.24 -3.35
C ASN A 62 -7.63 9.75 -1.93
N LYS A 63 -8.54 9.00 -1.30
CA LYS A 63 -8.26 8.36 -0.01
C LYS A 63 -7.15 7.33 -0.17
N ALA A 64 -7.22 6.46 -1.18
CA ALA A 64 -6.15 5.50 -1.45
C ALA A 64 -4.80 6.21 -1.66
N LEU A 65 -4.78 7.32 -2.41
CA LEU A 65 -3.56 8.09 -2.65
C LEU A 65 -2.95 8.64 -1.36
N ALA A 66 -3.78 9.21 -0.48
CA ALA A 66 -3.32 9.76 0.80
C ALA A 66 -2.69 8.67 1.68
N GLU A 67 -3.41 7.57 1.89
CA GLU A 67 -2.95 6.45 2.72
C GLU A 67 -1.66 5.80 2.16
N LEU A 68 -1.54 5.64 0.84
CA LEU A 68 -0.31 5.13 0.22
C LEU A 68 0.87 6.10 0.37
N THR A 69 0.61 7.40 0.34
CA THR A 69 1.63 8.44 0.53
C THR A 69 2.14 8.43 1.98
N ASP A 70 1.23 8.29 2.95
CA ASP A 70 1.58 8.19 4.36
C ASP A 70 2.38 6.91 4.65
N ALA A 71 1.96 5.77 4.09
CA ALA A 71 2.71 4.51 4.17
C ALA A 71 4.11 4.64 3.54
N THR A 72 4.23 5.35 2.41
CA THR A 72 5.53 5.61 1.76
C THR A 72 6.45 6.40 2.67
N ALA A 73 5.94 7.43 3.35
CA ALA A 73 6.72 8.21 4.30
C ALA A 73 7.18 7.37 5.51
N GLN A 74 6.31 6.51 6.02
CA GLN A 74 6.63 5.63 7.15
C GLN A 74 7.66 4.55 6.79
N ILE A 75 7.54 3.90 5.63
CA ILE A 75 8.56 2.95 5.16
C ILE A 75 9.88 3.65 4.88
N THR A 76 9.85 4.86 4.33
CA THR A 76 11.06 5.67 4.15
C THR A 76 11.73 5.94 5.51
N ALA A 77 10.96 6.33 6.53
CA ALA A 77 11.48 6.52 7.88
C ALA A 77 12.05 5.23 8.47
N ALA A 78 11.34 4.10 8.31
CA ALA A 78 11.81 2.79 8.72
C ALA A 78 13.17 2.48 8.10
N VAL A 79 13.34 2.62 6.77
CA VAL A 79 14.63 2.40 6.09
C VAL A 79 15.79 3.15 6.77
N TYR A 80 15.59 4.42 7.13
CA TYR A 80 16.63 5.21 7.81
C TYR A 80 16.87 4.77 9.25
N GLU A 81 15.82 4.42 9.97
CA GLU A 81 15.88 4.17 11.41
C GLU A 81 16.33 2.75 11.75
N CYS A 82 15.97 1.81 10.90
CA CYS A 82 16.57 0.49 10.85
C CYS A 82 18.12 0.59 10.74
N GLY A 83 18.65 1.67 10.17
CA GLY A 83 19.83 2.40 10.68
C GLY A 83 21.15 1.61 10.86
N GLY A 84 21.30 0.48 10.18
CA GLY A 84 22.51 -0.37 10.21
C GLY A 84 22.47 -1.57 11.16
N ASN A 85 21.38 -1.79 11.90
CA ASN A 85 21.19 -2.96 12.76
C ASN A 85 20.21 -3.99 12.18
N THR A 86 19.82 -3.82 10.93
CA THR A 86 18.92 -4.74 10.25
C THR A 86 19.68 -5.75 9.41
N THR A 87 19.04 -6.91 9.26
CA THR A 87 19.55 -7.94 8.36
C THR A 87 19.51 -7.42 6.91
N PRO A 88 20.37 -7.92 6.01
CA PRO A 88 20.25 -7.63 4.59
C PRO A 88 18.83 -7.93 4.05
N ALA A 89 18.18 -8.97 4.58
CA ALA A 89 16.82 -9.33 4.21
C ALA A 89 15.80 -8.24 4.56
N CYS A 90 15.83 -7.69 5.79
CA CYS A 90 14.99 -6.55 6.14
C CYS A 90 15.24 -5.33 5.25
N ALA A 91 16.50 -5.01 4.95
CA ALA A 91 16.81 -3.90 4.07
C ALA A 91 16.25 -4.12 2.65
N ASP A 92 16.36 -5.34 2.12
CA ASP A 92 15.81 -5.71 0.83
C ASP A 92 14.27 -5.64 0.83
N ASP A 93 13.62 -6.13 1.89
CA ASP A 93 12.17 -6.08 2.02
C ASP A 93 11.64 -4.64 2.09
N LEU A 94 12.24 -3.78 2.92
CA LEU A 94 11.82 -2.38 3.03
C LEU A 94 12.01 -1.61 1.72
N ASN A 95 13.12 -1.85 1.02
CA ASN A 95 13.35 -1.24 -0.30
C ASN A 95 12.38 -1.78 -1.35
N GLY A 96 12.05 -3.08 -1.30
CA GLY A 96 11.04 -3.70 -2.16
C GLY A 96 9.66 -3.09 -1.94
N ILE A 97 9.25 -2.94 -0.67
CA ILE A 97 8.00 -2.27 -0.29
C ILE A 97 7.99 -0.84 -0.81
N LEU A 98 9.07 -0.07 -0.63
CA LEU A 98 9.16 1.33 -1.06
C LEU A 98 9.01 1.47 -2.59
N ALA A 99 9.67 0.60 -3.36
CA ALA A 99 9.57 0.59 -4.81
C ALA A 99 8.15 0.27 -5.27
N ALA A 100 7.52 -0.74 -4.66
CA ALA A 100 6.16 -1.14 -4.97
C ALA A 100 5.14 -0.06 -4.58
N LEU A 101 5.30 0.59 -3.43
CA LEU A 101 4.50 1.73 -2.99
C LEU A 101 4.58 2.88 -4.00
N THR A 102 5.79 3.28 -4.38
CA THR A 102 6.00 4.36 -5.36
C THR A 102 5.31 4.07 -6.68
N SER A 103 5.41 2.82 -7.18
CA SER A 103 4.70 2.41 -8.39
C SER A 103 3.17 2.42 -8.21
N THR A 104 2.67 2.03 -7.04
CA THR A 104 1.23 2.02 -6.73
C THR A 104 0.68 3.43 -6.65
N VAL A 105 1.41 4.35 -6.00
CA VAL A 105 1.09 5.78 -5.95
C VAL A 105 1.02 6.36 -7.36
N ALA A 106 1.99 6.06 -8.23
CA ALA A 106 1.97 6.53 -9.62
C ALA A 106 0.74 6.02 -10.41
N ASN A 107 0.34 4.76 -10.20
CA ASN A 107 -0.87 4.21 -10.83
C ASN A 107 -2.13 4.92 -10.31
N ILE A 108 -2.24 5.16 -9.01
CA ILE A 108 -3.40 5.86 -8.43
C ILE A 108 -3.44 7.33 -8.87
N ASP A 109 -2.30 8.02 -8.93
CA ASP A 109 -2.20 9.39 -9.42
C ASP A 109 -2.64 9.48 -10.90
N THR A 110 -2.21 8.52 -11.72
CA THR A 110 -2.68 8.39 -13.12
C THR A 110 -4.19 8.12 -13.17
N ALA A 111 -4.70 7.26 -12.29
CA ALA A 111 -6.14 7.02 -12.19
C ALA A 111 -6.90 8.31 -11.89
N VAL A 112 -6.44 9.15 -10.94
CA VAL A 112 -7.08 10.46 -10.66
C VAL A 112 -7.18 11.30 -11.94
N ILE A 113 -6.10 11.37 -12.71
CA ILE A 113 -6.05 12.12 -13.97
C ILE A 113 -7.04 11.54 -15.00
N ASP A 114 -6.96 10.24 -15.27
CA ASP A 114 -7.79 9.60 -16.31
C ASP A 114 -9.28 9.58 -15.95
N CYS A 115 -9.60 9.34 -14.68
CA CYS A 115 -10.98 9.37 -14.22
C CYS A 115 -11.56 10.80 -14.34
N SER A 116 -10.79 11.82 -13.93
CA SER A 116 -11.22 13.23 -14.04
C SER A 116 -11.32 13.74 -15.48
N ALA A 117 -10.54 13.18 -16.40
CA ALA A 117 -10.64 13.43 -17.83
C ALA A 117 -11.85 12.72 -18.49
N GLY A 118 -12.58 11.88 -17.75
CA GLY A 118 -13.70 11.08 -18.25
C GLY A 118 -13.28 9.84 -19.04
N ASN A 119 -11.99 9.47 -18.99
CA ASN A 119 -11.45 8.30 -19.65
C ASN A 119 -11.70 7.03 -18.82
N LYS A 120 -12.95 6.54 -18.84
CA LYS A 120 -13.42 5.46 -17.95
C LYS A 120 -12.58 4.18 -18.05
N ASP A 121 -12.18 3.78 -19.25
CA ASP A 121 -11.43 2.55 -19.45
C ASP A 121 -10.01 2.64 -18.88
N ALA A 122 -9.32 3.76 -19.10
CA ALA A 122 -7.98 3.99 -18.54
C ALA A 122 -8.03 4.10 -17.01
N CYS A 123 -8.95 4.93 -16.50
CA CYS A 123 -9.28 5.04 -15.08
C CYS A 123 -9.42 3.66 -14.41
N GLN A 124 -10.26 2.78 -14.97
CA GLN A 124 -10.48 1.45 -14.40
C GLN A 124 -9.23 0.56 -14.51
N ASN A 125 -8.46 0.67 -15.59
CA ASN A 125 -7.22 -0.07 -15.76
C ASN A 125 -6.16 0.33 -14.73
N ASP A 126 -6.05 1.61 -14.41
CA ASP A 126 -5.11 2.12 -13.42
C ASP A 126 -5.47 1.67 -11.99
N ILE A 127 -6.75 1.75 -11.62
CA ILE A 127 -7.24 1.23 -10.33
C ILE A 127 -6.97 -0.28 -10.22
N ASN A 128 -7.21 -1.03 -11.29
CA ASN A 128 -6.93 -2.47 -11.33
C ASN A 128 -5.43 -2.79 -11.26
N ALA A 129 -4.58 -1.94 -11.84
CA ALA A 129 -3.13 -2.06 -11.73
C ALA A 129 -2.68 -1.80 -10.28
N ALA A 130 -3.17 -0.73 -9.66
CA ALA A 130 -2.90 -0.42 -8.25
C ALA A 130 -3.37 -1.54 -7.31
N THR A 131 -4.53 -2.14 -7.59
CA THR A 131 -5.05 -3.30 -6.83
C THR A 131 -4.07 -4.46 -6.82
N LYS A 132 -3.42 -4.76 -7.96
CA LYS A 132 -2.44 -5.84 -8.03
C LYS A 132 -1.17 -5.49 -7.25
N SER A 133 -0.71 -4.25 -7.36
CA SER A 133 0.48 -3.79 -6.66
C SER A 133 0.29 -3.80 -5.14
N VAL A 134 -0.85 -3.31 -4.63
CA VAL A 134 -1.11 -3.29 -3.18
C VAL A 134 -1.17 -4.69 -2.57
N ALA A 135 -1.66 -5.68 -3.33
CA ALA A 135 -1.66 -7.08 -2.90
C ALA A 135 -0.23 -7.64 -2.75
N LEU A 136 0.71 -7.23 -3.60
CA LEU A 136 2.12 -7.62 -3.50
C LEU A 136 2.79 -6.91 -2.31
N ILE A 137 2.50 -5.63 -2.10
CA ILE A 137 3.02 -4.85 -0.96
C ILE A 137 2.67 -5.52 0.38
N GLY A 138 1.43 -6.00 0.52
CA GLY A 138 1.01 -6.70 1.75
C GLY A 138 1.84 -7.95 2.06
N VAL A 139 2.30 -8.66 1.03
CA VAL A 139 3.19 -9.83 1.21
C VAL A 139 4.58 -9.40 1.66
N ASP A 140 5.12 -8.34 1.06
CA ASP A 140 6.47 -7.86 1.40
C ASP A 140 6.51 -7.22 2.79
N ILE A 141 5.43 -6.57 3.23
CA ILE A 141 5.30 -6.11 4.62
C ILE A 141 5.38 -7.26 5.62
N ALA A 142 4.72 -8.39 5.34
CA ALA A 142 4.77 -9.54 6.24
C ALA A 142 6.19 -10.09 6.38
N LYS A 143 7.02 -10.00 5.32
CA LYS A 143 8.44 -10.35 5.36
C LYS A 143 9.26 -9.32 6.14
N ALA A 144 9.07 -8.03 5.89
CA ALA A 144 9.75 -6.97 6.63
C ALA A 144 9.48 -7.06 8.15
N VAL A 145 8.25 -7.38 8.56
CA VAL A 145 7.93 -7.62 9.99
C VAL A 145 8.67 -8.82 10.56
N ALA A 146 8.97 -9.84 9.75
CA ALA A 146 9.72 -11.02 10.18
C ALA A 146 11.23 -10.79 10.22
N ASP A 147 11.77 -9.98 9.30
CA ASP A 147 13.21 -9.91 9.03
C ASP A 147 13.93 -8.73 9.72
N CYS A 148 13.21 -7.72 10.25
CA CYS A 148 13.76 -6.44 10.74
C CYS A 148 14.19 -6.36 12.22
#